data_AF-A0A401QAY1-F1
#
_entry.id   AF-A0A401QAY1-F1
#
_cell.length_a   1.000
_cell.length_b   1.000
_cell.length_c   1.000
_cell.angle_alpha   90.00
_cell.angle_beta   90.00
_cell.angle_gamma   90.00
#
_symmetry.space_group_name_H-M   'P 1'
#
loop_
_entity.id
_entity.type
_entity.pdbx_description
1 polymer ?
#
loop_
_entity_poly.entity_id
_entity_poly.type
_entity_poly.pdbx_seq_one_letter_code
_entity_poly.pdbx_strand_id
1 'polypeptide(L)'
;TLIYPDEAGFPLGGLEDKAYYMLQIHYDNPTQQAGVFDRSGFKLHLTTDLRKFDIGILWTGIQVAQFLIIPPKASSFKNYGYCDTSPVNKEEGKKYTDMQIFGSILHTHLTGSKIRILQFR
;
A
#
# COMPACT_ATOMS: atom_id res chain seq x y z
N THR A 1 -5.22 7.29 13.13
CA THR A 1 -4.73 8.33 12.21
C THR A 1 -3.33 7.97 11.78
N LEU A 2 -3.06 7.93 10.47
CA LEU A 2 -1.70 7.81 9.94
C LEU A 2 -1.06 9.21 9.96
N ILE A 3 0.11 9.33 10.57
CA ILE A 3 0.85 10.60 10.69
C ILE A 3 2.15 10.44 9.92
N TYR A 4 2.43 11.36 9.01
CA TYR A 4 3.68 11.39 8.25
C TYR A 4 4.78 12.09 9.04
N PRO A 5 6.06 11.76 8.80
CA PRO A 5 7.20 12.51 9.34
C PRO A 5 7.09 14.00 8.99
N ASP A 6 7.57 14.87 9.88
CA ASP A 6 7.46 16.32 9.69
C ASP A 6 8.19 16.83 8.43
N GLU A 7 9.24 16.13 8.02
CA GLU A 7 10.05 16.45 6.85
C GLU A 7 9.45 15.95 5.52
N ALA A 8 8.38 15.13 5.55
CA ALA A 8 7.89 14.43 4.37
C ALA A 8 6.37 14.54 4.16
N GLY A 9 5.93 14.57 2.90
CA GLY A 9 4.52 14.65 2.53
C GLY A 9 4.19 13.82 1.28
N PHE A 10 2.95 13.36 1.16
CA PHE A 10 2.50 12.68 -0.06
C PHE A 10 2.07 13.74 -1.10
N PRO A 11 2.72 13.81 -2.28
CA PRO A 11 2.40 14.83 -3.27
C PRO A 11 1.01 14.58 -3.86
N LEU A 12 0.22 15.64 -3.99
CA LEU A 12 -1.20 15.57 -4.38
C LEU A 12 -1.57 16.72 -5.33
N GLY A 13 -1.91 16.37 -6.58
CA GLY A 13 -2.25 17.34 -7.63
C GLY A 13 -1.03 18.05 -8.23
N GLY A 14 -1.25 19.08 -9.03
CA GLY A 14 -0.21 19.85 -9.72
C GLY A 14 -0.72 20.47 -11.02
N LEU A 15 0.04 21.40 -11.62
CA LEU A 15 -0.31 22.00 -12.91
C LEU A 15 -0.33 20.99 -14.07
N GLU A 16 0.42 19.90 -13.93
CA GLU A 16 0.57 18.85 -14.95
C GLU A 16 -0.10 17.52 -14.55
N ASP A 17 -0.60 17.40 -13.32
CA ASP A 17 -1.13 16.15 -12.76
C ASP A 17 -2.66 16.15 -12.62
N LYS A 18 -3.28 15.01 -12.92
CA LYS A 18 -4.73 14.81 -12.75
C LYS A 18 -5.07 14.70 -11.26
N ALA A 19 -5.77 15.70 -10.71
CA ALA A 19 -6.16 15.74 -9.30
C ALA A 19 -7.47 14.97 -9.00
N TYR A 20 -7.53 13.68 -9.36
CA TYR A 20 -8.66 12.82 -8.96
C TYR A 20 -8.24 11.85 -7.85
N TYR A 21 -9.15 11.62 -6.92
CA TYR A 21 -8.99 10.61 -5.88
C TYR A 21 -10.02 9.51 -6.08
N MET A 22 -9.57 8.27 -5.95
CA MET A 22 -10.44 7.11 -5.94
C MET A 22 -10.50 6.54 -4.52
N LEU A 23 -11.71 6.52 -3.96
CA LEU A 23 -11.98 5.85 -2.70
C LEU A 23 -12.52 4.44 -2.99
N GLN A 24 -11.79 3.42 -2.54
CA GLN A 24 -12.27 2.04 -2.53
C GLN A 24 -12.64 1.64 -1.10
N ILE A 25 -13.87 1.14 -0.92
CA ILE A 25 -14.37 0.62 0.35
C ILE A 25 -14.71 -0.85 0.17
N HIS A 26 -14.18 -1.70 1.05
CA HIS A 26 -14.50 -3.13 1.11
C HIS A 26 -15.58 -3.38 2.17
N TYR A 27 -16.77 -3.77 1.74
CA TYR A 27 -17.87 -4.15 2.63
C TYR A 27 -17.90 -5.67 2.83
N ASP A 28 -17.77 -6.13 4.06
CA ASP A 28 -18.04 -7.51 4.45
C ASP A 28 -19.41 -7.57 5.13
N ASN A 29 -20.42 -8.14 4.45
CA ASN A 29 -21.82 -8.19 4.91
C ASN A 29 -22.30 -9.64 5.12
N PRO A 30 -21.73 -10.39 6.08
CA PRO A 30 -22.04 -11.80 6.27
C PRO A 30 -23.50 -12.07 6.69
N THR A 31 -24.15 -11.10 7.33
CA THR A 31 -25.55 -11.20 7.80
C THR A 31 -26.57 -10.68 6.79
N GLN A 32 -26.12 -10.27 5.59
CA GLN A 32 -26.96 -9.79 4.49
C GLN A 32 -27.92 -8.67 4.92
N GLN A 33 -27.44 -7.74 5.75
CA GLN A 33 -28.26 -6.62 6.19
C GLN A 33 -28.68 -5.77 4.99
N ALA A 34 -29.97 -5.48 4.91
CA ALA A 34 -30.56 -4.64 3.89
C ALA A 34 -30.85 -3.24 4.44
N GLY A 35 -30.87 -2.24 3.56
CA GLY A 35 -31.23 -0.87 3.92
C GLY A 35 -30.18 -0.12 4.76
N VAL A 36 -28.95 -0.63 4.86
CA VAL A 36 -27.85 0.06 5.52
C VAL A 36 -27.43 1.27 4.68
N PHE A 37 -27.43 2.43 5.29
CA PHE A 37 -26.94 3.66 4.69
C PHE A 37 -25.56 4.00 5.25
N ASP A 38 -24.54 3.94 4.39
CA ASP A 38 -23.15 4.21 4.77
C ASP A 38 -22.67 5.58 4.24
N ARG A 39 -21.87 6.27 5.05
CA ARG A 39 -21.17 7.52 4.71
C ARG A 39 -19.69 7.45 5.11
N SER A 40 -19.10 6.28 4.98
CA SER A 40 -17.70 6.05 5.34
C SER A 40 -16.75 6.72 4.35
N GLY A 41 -15.55 7.04 4.85
CA GLY A 41 -14.50 7.66 4.05
C GLY A 41 -13.30 8.03 4.89
N PHE A 42 -12.44 8.89 4.33
CA PHE A 42 -11.25 9.38 5.00
C PHE A 42 -11.31 10.91 5.15
N LYS A 43 -10.72 11.40 6.24
CA LYS A 43 -10.42 12.81 6.41
C LYS A 43 -8.97 13.05 6.04
N LEU A 44 -8.73 13.86 5.01
CA LEU A 44 -7.39 14.24 4.57
C LEU A 44 -7.00 15.58 5.22
N HIS A 45 -5.77 15.65 5.72
CA HIS A 45 -5.18 16.89 6.22
C HIS A 45 -4.15 17.36 5.19
N LEU A 46 -4.48 18.45 4.48
CA LEU A 46 -3.70 18.96 3.36
C LEU A 46 -3.00 20.26 3.76
N THR A 47 -1.86 20.54 3.12
CA THR A 47 -1.17 21.82 3.17
C THR A 47 -0.64 22.17 1.79
N THR A 48 -0.55 23.46 1.50
CA THR A 48 0.16 23.99 0.32
C THR A 48 1.66 24.16 0.57
N ASP A 49 2.10 24.10 1.83
CA ASP A 49 3.51 24.22 2.19
C ASP A 49 4.22 22.89 1.90
N LEU A 50 5.03 22.88 0.85
CA LEU A 50 5.77 21.69 0.44
C LEU A 50 6.76 21.25 1.52
N ARG A 51 6.78 19.94 1.77
CA ARG A 51 7.74 19.30 2.67
C ARG A 51 9.05 19.03 1.94
N LYS A 52 10.10 18.71 2.70
CA LYS A 52 11.44 18.49 2.15
C LYS A 52 11.52 17.24 1.27
N PHE A 53 10.75 16.20 1.59
CA PHE A 53 10.77 14.92 0.89
C PHE A 53 9.37 14.47 0.46
N ASP A 54 9.29 13.86 -0.72
CA ASP A 54 8.07 13.21 -1.20
C ASP A 54 7.95 11.80 -0.61
N ILE A 55 6.74 11.45 -0.18
CA ILE A 55 6.38 10.09 0.24
C ILE A 55 5.91 9.31 -0.98
N GLY A 56 6.44 8.11 -1.15
CA GLY A 56 5.93 7.09 -2.07
C GLY A 56 5.40 5.86 -1.33
N ILE A 57 4.64 5.04 -2.04
CA ILE A 57 4.19 3.74 -1.54
C ILE A 57 4.83 2.65 -2.40
N LEU A 58 5.66 1.82 -1.80
CA LEU A 58 6.20 0.63 -2.44
C LEU A 58 5.30 -0.57 -2.15
N TRP A 59 4.62 -1.07 -3.18
CA TRP A 59 3.89 -2.33 -3.12
C TRP A 59 4.86 -3.49 -3.34
N THR A 60 4.99 -4.36 -2.34
CA THR A 60 5.81 -5.56 -2.42
C THR A 60 5.08 -6.76 -1.84
N GLY A 61 5.44 -7.95 -2.29
CA GLY A 61 4.80 -9.19 -1.90
C GLY A 61 4.48 -10.03 -3.11
N ILE A 62 3.33 -10.69 -3.07
CA ILE A 62 2.91 -11.63 -4.10
C ILE A 62 1.60 -11.14 -4.67
N GLN A 63 1.55 -11.01 -5.99
CA GLN A 63 0.33 -10.61 -6.68
C GLN A 63 -0.76 -11.66 -6.44
N VAL A 64 -1.99 -11.18 -6.23
CA VAL A 64 -3.16 -12.06 -6.18
C VAL A 64 -3.34 -12.68 -7.56
N ALA A 65 -2.97 -13.95 -7.68
CA ALA A 65 -3.00 -14.71 -8.92
C ALA A 65 -3.67 -16.07 -8.69
N GLN A 66 -4.35 -16.58 -9.72
CA GLN A 66 -5.07 -17.86 -9.66
C GLN A 66 -4.16 -19.06 -9.32
N PHE A 67 -2.87 -18.95 -9.63
CA PHE A 67 -1.88 -20.02 -9.42
C PHE A 67 -1.19 -19.94 -8.05
N LEU A 68 -1.51 -18.94 -7.23
CA LEU A 68 -1.02 -18.85 -5.84
C LEU A 68 -1.90 -19.72 -4.94
N ILE A 69 -1.59 -21.02 -4.86
CA ILE A 69 -2.41 -22.00 -4.16
C ILE A 69 -1.76 -22.38 -2.84
N ILE A 70 -2.53 -22.25 -1.75
CA ILE A 70 -2.19 -22.84 -0.45
C ILE A 70 -2.82 -24.24 -0.40
N PRO A 71 -2.04 -25.33 -0.24
CA PRO A 71 -2.60 -26.67 -0.20
C PRO A 71 -3.62 -26.82 0.93
N PRO A 72 -4.79 -27.44 0.68
CA PRO A 72 -5.78 -27.71 1.71
C PRO A 72 -5.18 -28.51 2.86
N LYS A 73 -5.56 -28.17 4.10
CA LYS A 73 -5.12 -28.85 5.34
C LYS A 73 -3.61 -28.76 5.65
N ALA A 74 -2.84 -27.98 4.89
CA ALA A 74 -1.45 -27.71 5.25
C ALA A 74 -1.40 -27.01 6.62
N SER A 75 -0.66 -27.57 7.57
CA SER A 75 -0.48 -26.98 8.90
C SER A 75 0.38 -25.71 8.87
N SER A 76 1.25 -25.58 7.86
CA SER A 76 2.04 -24.40 7.57
C SER A 76 2.46 -24.41 6.10
N PHE A 77 2.32 -23.27 5.44
CA PHE A 77 2.79 -23.05 4.07
C PHE A 77 3.37 -21.65 3.94
N LYS A 78 4.51 -21.51 3.24
CA LYS A 78 5.19 -20.22 3.06
C LYS A 78 5.16 -19.86 1.59
N ASN A 79 4.66 -18.67 1.32
CA ASN A 79 4.78 -18.05 0.00
C ASN A 79 5.87 -16.97 0.07
N TYR A 80 6.67 -16.86 -0.98
CA TYR A 80 7.75 -15.88 -1.08
C TYR A 80 7.51 -14.97 -2.30
N GLY A 81 7.54 -13.66 -2.06
CA GLY A 81 7.56 -12.64 -3.10
C GLY A 81 8.92 -11.97 -3.11
N TYR A 82 9.36 -11.56 -4.30
CA TYR A 82 10.59 -10.81 -4.49
C TYR A 82 10.28 -9.55 -5.30
N CYS A 83 10.90 -8.44 -4.94
CA CYS A 83 10.79 -7.17 -5.62
C CYS A 83 12.21 -6.73 -6.00
N ASP A 84 12.51 -6.73 -7.29
CA ASP A 84 13.72 -6.08 -7.79
C ASP A 84 13.45 -4.58 -7.90
N THR A 85 14.16 -3.79 -7.09
CA THR A 85 14.05 -2.33 -7.13
C THR A 85 14.99 -1.68 -8.15
N SER A 86 15.81 -2.46 -8.88
CA SER A 86 16.71 -1.92 -9.90
C SER A 86 16.02 -1.11 -11.01
N PRO A 87 14.78 -1.42 -11.46
CA PRO A 87 14.11 -0.67 -12.51
C PRO A 87 13.42 0.62 -12.02
N VAL A 88 13.23 0.80 -10.71
CA VAL A 88 12.43 1.92 -10.15
C VAL A 88 12.94 3.28 -10.64
N ASN A 89 14.27 3.44 -10.74
CA ASN A 89 14.87 4.68 -11.25
C ASN A 89 14.63 4.91 -12.75
N LYS A 90 14.43 3.83 -13.53
CA LYS A 90 14.25 3.89 -14.98
C LYS A 90 12.80 4.19 -15.36
N GLU A 91 11.85 3.59 -14.64
CA GLU A 91 10.42 3.71 -14.95
C GLU A 91 9.86 5.08 -14.57
N GLU A 92 10.32 5.65 -13.45
CA GLU A 92 9.83 6.93 -12.94
C GLU A 92 10.60 8.14 -13.50
N GLY A 93 11.66 7.91 -14.28
CA GLY A 93 12.57 8.98 -14.73
C GLY A 93 13.25 9.76 -13.59
N LYS A 94 13.17 9.25 -12.36
CA LYS A 94 13.67 9.87 -11.12
C LYS A 94 14.80 9.02 -10.56
N LYS A 95 15.80 9.68 -9.96
CA LYS A 95 16.92 8.99 -9.31
C LYS A 95 16.64 8.88 -7.80
N TYR A 96 16.11 7.74 -7.38
CA TYR A 96 15.99 7.36 -5.97
C TYR A 96 17.30 6.71 -5.52
N THR A 97 18.18 7.48 -4.89
CA THR A 97 19.44 6.94 -4.32
C THR A 97 19.30 6.51 -2.87
N ASP A 98 18.38 7.12 -2.11
CA ASP A 98 18.32 6.99 -0.65
C ASP A 98 16.87 6.92 -0.14
N MET A 99 16.12 5.88 -0.56
CA MET A 99 14.77 5.65 -0.04
C MET A 99 14.82 5.26 1.43
N GLN A 100 14.06 5.98 2.28
CA GLN A 100 13.90 5.66 3.69
C GLN A 100 12.51 5.08 3.96
N ILE A 101 12.47 3.89 4.56
CA ILE A 101 11.23 3.25 4.98
C ILE A 101 10.92 3.73 6.40
N PHE A 102 9.85 4.49 6.56
CA PHE A 102 9.38 4.96 7.87
C PHE A 102 8.16 4.19 8.40
N GLY A 103 7.51 3.40 7.54
CA GLY A 103 6.30 2.66 7.90
C GLY A 103 6.02 1.48 6.97
N SER A 104 5.21 0.55 7.44
CA SER A 104 4.73 -0.58 6.64
C SER A 104 3.31 -0.95 7.03
N ILE A 105 2.55 -1.45 6.05
CA ILE A 105 1.22 -2.05 6.25
C ILE A 105 1.31 -3.47 5.72
N LEU A 106 1.15 -4.44 6.62
CA LEU A 106 1.16 -5.86 6.28
C LEU A 106 -0.28 -6.32 6.02
N HIS A 107 -0.51 -7.06 4.95
CA HIS A 107 -1.86 -7.47 4.53
C HIS A 107 -1.91 -8.93 4.08
N THR A 108 -2.88 -9.68 4.61
CA THR A 108 -3.32 -11.02 4.15
C THR A 108 -4.82 -11.16 4.37
N HIS A 109 -5.45 -12.12 3.70
CA HIS A 109 -6.79 -12.61 4.05
C HIS A 109 -6.74 -13.57 5.26
N LEU A 110 -7.86 -14.24 5.54
CA LEU A 110 -8.09 -15.03 6.76
C LEU A 110 -7.09 -16.17 7.03
N THR A 111 -6.49 -16.78 6.00
CA THR A 111 -5.53 -17.89 6.17
C THR A 111 -4.11 -17.43 6.48
N GLY A 112 -3.81 -16.13 6.39
CA GLY A 112 -2.51 -15.58 6.71
C GLY A 112 -2.23 -15.60 8.22
N SER A 113 -1.11 -16.17 8.62
CA SER A 113 -0.71 -16.27 10.04
C SER A 113 0.53 -15.46 10.40
N LYS A 114 1.45 -15.27 9.45
CA LYS A 114 2.73 -14.55 9.65
C LYS A 114 3.15 -13.86 8.36
N ILE A 115 3.59 -12.62 8.47
CA ILE A 115 4.14 -11.83 7.37
C ILE A 115 5.49 -11.26 7.82
N ARG A 116 6.50 -11.34 6.95
CA ARG A 116 7.82 -10.76 7.19
C ARG A 116 8.30 -10.09 5.90
N ILE A 117 8.76 -8.86 6.04
CA ILE A 117 9.44 -8.11 4.98
C ILE A 117 10.93 -8.05 5.33
N LEU A 118 11.78 -8.23 4.33
CA LEU A 118 13.23 -8.14 4.45
C LEU A 118 13.75 -7.24 3.32
N GLN A 119 14.67 -6.35 3.67
CA GLN A 119 15.48 -5.63 2.70
C GLN A 119 16.82 -6.38 2.58
N PHE A 120 17.18 -6.77 1.36
CA PHE A 120 18.49 -7.31 1.03
C PHE A 120 19.31 -6.19 0.36
N ARG A 121 20.57 -6.05 0.75
CA ARG A 121 21.51 -5.07 0.20
C ARG A 121 22.81 -5.77 -0.15
#